data_AF-A0AA38MKM4-F1
#
_entry.id   AF-A0AA38MKM4-F1
#
_cell.length_a   1.000
_cell.length_b   1.000
_cell.length_c   1.000
_cell.angle_alpha   90.00
_cell.angle_beta   90.00
_cell.angle_gamma   90.00
#
_symmetry.space_group_name_H-M   'P 1'
#
loop_
_entity.id
_entity.type
_entity.pdbx_description
1 polymer ?
#
loop_
_entity_poly.entity_id
_entity_poly.type
_entity_poly.pdbx_seq_one_letter_code
_entity_poly.pdbx_strand_id
1 'polypeptide(L)'
;MQKRLMALKGQDHCRIRTFSQVLGSLVSLCPAIPYGPLHLKLLEQSKFAALKKSQGNYEGTIRISNIVQGELTWWQTTIPSALHSLVPPSISMEIFTDASKTGWGGGGQLVESKAPPRVQPKLVLPFFKTNPKLCVASTLKHYVKITAPLRGSIQQLFLTHKKPHRAASGQTIARWIRTTLSRSGVDTQKFGAHSTRHASTSSASRAGVSLEVIKSVAAWGPKSAVFARFYNRPLSNTHTFAETVLKPFSDSENLT
;
A
#
# COMPACT_ATOMS: atom_id res chain seq x y z
N MET A 1 -2.42 21.20 15.64
CA MET A 1 -2.17 20.61 14.31
C MET A 1 -2.49 21.56 13.16
N GLN A 2 -3.73 22.07 13.03
CA GLN A 2 -4.13 22.97 11.93
C GLN A 2 -3.22 24.19 11.76
N LYS A 3 -2.83 24.86 12.86
CA LYS A 3 -1.86 25.98 12.83
C LYS A 3 -0.53 25.63 12.16
N ARG A 4 0.00 24.41 12.39
CA ARG A 4 1.27 23.95 11.78
C ARG A 4 1.12 23.59 10.30
N LEU A 5 -0.03 23.03 9.93
CA LEU A 5 -0.36 22.73 8.53
C LEU A 5 -0.57 24.03 7.72
N MET A 6 -1.13 25.07 8.36
CA MET A 6 -1.28 26.41 7.78
C MET A 6 0.06 27.13 7.65
N ALA A 7 1.01 26.89 8.55
CA ALA A 7 2.35 27.50 8.49
C ALA A 7 3.16 27.11 7.25
N LEU A 8 2.85 26.00 6.60
CA LEU A 8 3.48 25.57 5.34
C LEU A 8 2.76 26.09 4.09
N LYS A 9 1.62 26.77 4.24
CA LYS A 9 0.80 27.21 3.10
C LYS A 9 1.43 28.45 2.45
N GLY A 10 1.65 28.39 1.14
CA GLY A 10 2.20 29.51 0.37
C GLY A 10 3.69 29.76 0.56
N GLN A 11 4.39 28.85 1.25
CA GLN A 11 5.84 28.87 1.31
C GLN A 11 6.42 28.07 0.15
N ASP A 12 7.44 28.61 -0.53
CA ASP A 12 8.18 27.86 -1.55
C ASP A 12 9.18 26.88 -0.91
N HIS A 13 9.67 27.21 0.29
CA HIS A 13 10.68 26.47 1.02
C HIS A 13 10.39 26.49 2.52
N CYS A 14 10.70 25.40 3.21
CA CYS A 14 10.66 25.36 4.68
C CYS A 14 11.81 24.50 5.22
N ARG A 15 12.07 24.56 6.54
CA ARG A 15 13.04 23.65 7.16
C ARG A 15 12.53 22.21 7.16
N ILE A 16 13.43 21.25 6.92
CA ILE A 16 13.10 19.82 6.97
C ILE A 16 12.54 19.43 8.33
N ARG A 17 13.04 20.02 9.42
CA ARG A 17 12.49 19.86 10.78
C ARG A 17 11.01 20.24 10.85
N THR A 18 10.65 21.43 10.38
CA THR A 18 9.26 21.92 10.37
C THR A 18 8.37 20.99 9.54
N PHE A 19 8.83 20.61 8.35
CA PHE A 19 8.12 19.68 7.48
C PHE A 19 7.90 18.31 8.16
N SER A 20 8.92 17.81 8.86
CA SER A 20 8.86 16.52 9.57
C SER A 20 7.88 16.53 10.73
N GLN A 21 7.77 17.65 11.46
CA GLN A 21 6.78 17.81 12.54
C GLN A 21 5.35 17.80 12.02
N VAL A 22 5.09 18.45 10.87
CA VAL A 22 3.79 18.41 10.21
C VAL A 22 3.48 17.00 9.72
N LEU A 23 4.44 16.36 9.04
CA LEU A 23 4.32 14.99 8.56
C LEU A 23 3.98 14.02 9.71
N GLY A 24 4.67 14.12 10.84
CA GLY A 24 4.39 13.29 12.03
C GLY A 24 2.97 13.48 12.57
N SER A 25 2.47 14.72 12.56
CA SER A 25 1.07 15.01 12.94
C SER A 25 0.07 14.40 11.95
N LEU A 26 0.38 14.39 10.65
CA LEU A 26 -0.47 13.78 9.63
C LEU A 26 -0.46 12.24 9.74
N VAL A 27 0.70 11.65 10.03
CA VAL A 27 0.82 10.21 10.28
C VAL A 27 -0.06 9.77 11.45
N SER A 28 -0.14 10.55 12.53
CA SER A 28 -1.04 10.23 13.66
C SER A 28 -2.53 10.25 13.29
N LEU A 29 -2.92 10.93 12.21
CA LEU A 29 -4.32 10.95 11.74
C LEU A 29 -4.66 9.82 10.77
N CYS A 30 -3.68 9.03 10.29
CA CYS A 30 -3.92 7.92 9.37
C CYS A 30 -5.04 6.96 9.77
N PRO A 31 -5.19 6.57 11.05
CA PRO A 31 -6.27 5.66 11.45
C PRO A 31 -7.66 6.26 11.25
N ALA A 32 -7.79 7.59 11.34
CA ALA A 32 -9.06 8.30 11.27
C ALA A 32 -9.39 8.84 9.87
N ILE A 33 -8.43 8.84 8.94
CA ILE A 33 -8.58 9.45 7.62
C ILE A 33 -8.44 8.37 6.55
N PRO A 34 -9.56 7.93 5.94
CA PRO A 34 -9.52 7.06 4.77
C PRO A 34 -8.57 7.65 3.71
N TYR A 35 -7.70 6.80 3.17
CA TYR A 35 -6.69 7.17 2.17
C TYR A 35 -5.56 8.10 2.65
N GLY A 36 -5.53 8.50 3.93
CA GLY A 36 -4.42 9.28 4.51
C GLY A 36 -3.03 8.70 4.22
N PRO A 37 -2.79 7.38 4.38
CA PRO A 37 -1.48 6.78 4.07
C PRO A 37 -1.00 7.00 2.62
N LEU A 38 -1.91 7.16 1.65
CA LEU A 38 -1.55 7.43 0.26
C LEU A 38 -0.99 8.85 0.09
N HIS A 39 -1.69 9.83 0.66
CA HIS A 39 -1.33 11.25 0.61
C HIS A 39 -0.08 11.57 1.44
N LEU A 40 0.24 10.73 2.44
CA LEU A 40 1.50 10.82 3.18
C LEU A 40 2.71 10.36 2.38
N LYS A 41 2.53 9.43 1.44
CA LYS A 41 3.67 8.80 0.78
C LYS A 41 4.53 9.79 -0.01
N LEU A 42 3.88 10.72 -0.71
CA LEU A 42 4.56 11.77 -1.48
C LEU A 42 5.28 12.77 -0.56
N LEU A 43 4.68 13.08 0.59
CA LEU A 43 5.31 13.94 1.60
C LEU A 43 6.54 13.25 2.22
N GLU A 44 6.45 11.97 2.57
CA GLU A 44 7.58 11.16 3.05
C GLU A 44 8.72 11.10 2.05
N GLN A 45 8.41 10.87 0.76
CA GLN A 45 9.41 10.83 -0.32
C GLN A 45 10.12 12.19 -0.46
N SER A 46 9.36 13.28 -0.41
CA SER A 46 9.91 14.63 -0.50
C SER A 46 10.85 14.95 0.67
N LYS A 47 10.46 14.59 1.90
CA LYS A 47 11.32 14.68 3.09
C LYS A 47 12.59 13.86 2.93
N PHE A 48 12.47 12.60 2.50
CA PHE A 48 13.61 11.71 2.35
C PHE A 48 14.61 12.22 1.31
N ALA A 49 14.13 12.71 0.17
CA ALA A 49 14.97 13.32 -0.86
C ALA A 49 15.69 14.58 -0.34
N ALA A 50 15.00 15.43 0.42
CA ALA A 50 15.61 16.61 1.03
C ALA A 50 16.68 16.24 2.07
N LEU A 51 16.40 15.26 2.94
CA LEU A 51 17.39 14.76 3.91
C LEU A 51 18.62 14.18 3.23
N LYS A 52 18.45 13.45 2.13
CA LYS A 52 19.59 12.92 1.36
C LYS A 52 20.46 14.05 0.81
N LYS A 53 19.87 15.13 0.31
CA LYS A 53 20.58 16.33 -0.16
C LYS A 53 21.27 17.09 0.96
N SER A 54 20.64 17.17 2.13
CA SER A 54 21.18 17.85 3.32
C SER A 54 22.06 16.94 4.19
N GLN A 55 22.48 15.77 3.71
CA GLN A 55 23.31 14.80 4.46
C GLN A 55 22.73 14.44 5.85
N GLY A 56 21.41 14.30 5.93
CA GLY A 56 20.70 14.02 7.19
C GLY A 56 20.48 15.23 8.10
N ASN A 57 20.94 16.43 7.71
CA ASN A 57 20.74 17.64 8.49
C ASN A 57 19.28 18.13 8.41
N TYR A 58 18.57 18.06 9.53
CA TYR A 58 17.19 18.54 9.65
C TYR A 58 17.05 20.07 9.64
N GLU A 59 18.15 20.81 9.82
CA GLU A 59 18.19 22.26 9.60
C GLU A 59 18.31 22.64 8.13
N GLY A 60 18.52 21.66 7.24
CA GLY A 60 18.42 21.86 5.81
C GLY A 60 17.01 22.29 5.37
N THR A 61 16.92 22.84 4.17
CA THR A 61 15.66 23.31 3.57
C THR A 61 15.09 22.29 2.59
N ILE A 62 13.77 22.13 2.62
CA ILE A 62 13.00 21.38 1.62
C ILE A 62 12.16 22.35 0.79
N ARG A 63 12.17 22.16 -0.53
CA ARG A 63 11.28 22.87 -1.46
C ARG A 63 9.89 22.27 -1.41
N ILE A 64 8.88 23.11 -1.23
CA ILE A 64 7.47 22.74 -1.32
C ILE A 64 7.08 22.84 -2.79
N SER A 65 7.13 21.72 -3.51
CA SER A 65 6.68 21.69 -4.90
C SER A 65 5.16 21.86 -4.99
N ASN A 66 4.66 22.20 -6.18
CA ASN A 66 3.23 22.19 -6.49
C ASN A 66 2.54 20.86 -6.13
N ILE A 67 3.23 19.72 -6.29
CA ILE A 67 2.74 18.41 -5.89
C ILE A 67 2.57 18.34 -4.37
N VAL A 68 3.62 18.71 -3.62
CA VAL A 68 3.59 18.73 -2.14
C VAL A 68 2.50 19.69 -1.63
N GLN A 69 2.36 20.84 -2.28
CA GLN A 69 1.31 21.81 -1.96
C GLN A 69 -0.09 21.24 -2.21
N GLY A 70 -0.27 20.46 -3.28
CA GLY A 70 -1.53 19.75 -3.56
C GLY A 70 -1.88 18.74 -2.47
N GLU A 71 -0.90 17.96 -2.02
CA GLU A 71 -1.06 17.00 -0.91
C GLU A 71 -1.41 17.71 0.41
N LEU A 72 -0.69 18.78 0.76
CA LEU A 72 -0.98 19.58 1.95
C LEU A 72 -2.39 20.20 1.90
N THR A 73 -2.81 20.68 0.73
CA THR A 73 -4.16 21.22 0.50
C THR A 73 -5.22 20.14 0.69
N TRP A 74 -4.98 18.94 0.18
CA TRP A 74 -5.89 17.81 0.39
C TRP A 74 -6.08 17.47 1.87
N TRP A 75 -5.00 17.46 2.66
CA TRP A 75 -5.09 17.24 4.10
C TRP A 75 -5.88 18.36 4.79
N GLN A 76 -5.69 19.62 4.38
CA GLN A 76 -6.44 20.75 4.92
C GLN A 76 -7.95 20.62 4.68
N THR A 77 -8.37 20.15 3.51
CA THR A 77 -9.80 19.98 3.19
C THR A 77 -10.38 18.72 3.83
N THR A 78 -9.57 17.67 4.00
CA THR A 78 -10.05 16.37 4.47
C THR A 78 -10.12 16.28 5.99
N ILE A 79 -9.18 16.90 6.73
CA ILE A 79 -9.16 16.83 8.20
C ILE A 79 -10.48 17.32 8.83
N PRO A 80 -11.06 18.47 8.43
CA PRO A 80 -12.33 18.92 8.98
C PRO A 80 -13.49 17.95 8.71
N SER A 81 -13.54 17.37 7.50
CA SER A 81 -14.62 16.46 7.08
C SER A 81 -14.48 15.05 7.68
N ALA A 82 -13.25 14.56 7.88
CA ALA A 82 -13.00 13.22 8.41
C ALA A 82 -13.33 13.09 9.90
N LEU A 83 -13.30 14.19 10.65
CA LEU A 83 -13.77 14.21 12.05
C LEU A 83 -15.29 13.98 12.18
N HIS A 84 -16.05 14.01 11.07
CA HIS A 84 -17.51 13.94 11.08
C HIS A 84 -18.08 12.65 10.48
N SER A 85 -17.28 11.78 9.85
CA SER A 85 -17.82 10.61 9.12
C SER A 85 -17.05 9.32 9.41
N LEU A 86 -17.68 8.45 10.20
CA LEU A 86 -17.27 7.05 10.42
C LEU A 86 -17.95 6.08 9.43
N VAL A 87 -18.66 6.58 8.42
CA VAL A 87 -19.43 5.74 7.49
C VAL A 87 -18.51 5.21 6.39
N PRO A 88 -18.34 3.88 6.24
CA PRO A 88 -17.56 3.32 5.15
C PRO A 88 -18.22 3.63 3.79
N PRO A 89 -17.42 3.92 2.74
CA PRO A 89 -17.95 4.30 1.43
C PRO A 89 -18.74 3.16 0.78
N SER A 90 -19.78 3.52 0.02
CA SER A 90 -20.73 2.58 -0.58
C SER A 90 -20.12 1.63 -1.62
N ILE A 91 -20.60 0.39 -1.58
CA ILE A 91 -20.23 -0.75 -2.43
C ILE A 91 -20.52 -0.41 -3.89
N SER A 92 -19.55 -0.65 -4.78
CA SER A 92 -19.68 -0.14 -6.16
C SER A 92 -19.03 -0.97 -7.27
N MET A 93 -18.38 -2.10 -6.96
CA MET A 93 -18.02 -3.13 -7.95
C MET A 93 -17.67 -4.47 -7.27
N GLU A 94 -18.17 -5.57 -7.82
CA GLU A 94 -17.90 -6.94 -7.36
C GLU A 94 -17.06 -7.68 -8.42
N ILE A 95 -15.92 -8.25 -8.00
CA ILE A 95 -15.06 -9.06 -8.86
C ILE A 95 -14.86 -10.41 -8.18
N PHE A 96 -15.10 -11.49 -8.93
CA PHE A 96 -14.84 -12.86 -8.50
C PHE A 96 -13.43 -13.28 -8.94
N THR A 97 -12.68 -13.90 -8.04
CA THR A 97 -11.35 -14.46 -8.35
C THR A 97 -11.35 -15.96 -8.06
N ASP A 98 -11.08 -16.79 -9.06
CA ASP A 98 -10.90 -18.22 -8.87
C ASP A 98 -9.53 -18.47 -8.21
N ALA A 99 -9.54 -18.69 -6.90
CA ALA A 99 -8.33 -19.01 -6.14
C ALA A 99 -7.88 -20.47 -6.43
N SER A 100 -7.36 -20.73 -7.62
CA SER A 100 -6.66 -21.98 -7.90
C SER A 100 -5.26 -21.96 -7.24
N LYS A 101 -4.71 -23.14 -6.93
CA LYS A 101 -3.34 -23.28 -6.39
C LYS A 101 -2.24 -23.05 -7.44
N THR A 102 -2.59 -22.62 -8.64
CA THR A 102 -1.65 -22.32 -9.73
C THR A 102 -1.53 -20.80 -9.88
N GLY A 103 -0.37 -20.24 -9.51
CA GLY A 103 -0.22 -18.80 -9.28
C GLY A 103 -0.71 -17.87 -10.41
N TRP A 104 -1.21 -16.70 -10.01
CA TRP A 104 -1.47 -15.47 -10.79
C TRP A 104 -2.09 -15.60 -12.20
N GLY A 105 -2.77 -16.69 -12.52
CA GLY A 105 -3.48 -16.84 -13.79
C GLY A 105 -4.66 -17.77 -13.59
N GLY A 106 -5.87 -17.22 -13.63
CA GLY A 106 -7.09 -18.00 -13.79
C GLY A 106 -6.95 -18.86 -15.04
N GLY A 107 -6.81 -20.15 -14.81
CA GLY A 107 -6.67 -21.20 -15.81
C GLY A 107 -7.64 -22.28 -15.43
N GLY A 108 -8.79 -22.31 -16.12
CA GLY A 108 -9.75 -23.39 -15.97
C GLY A 108 -9.16 -24.68 -16.53
N GLN A 109 -8.85 -25.61 -15.65
CA GLN A 109 -8.83 -27.04 -15.99
C GLN A 109 -9.55 -27.78 -14.87
N LEU A 110 -10.58 -28.54 -15.23
CA LEU A 110 -11.31 -29.41 -14.32
C LEU A 110 -10.35 -30.53 -13.89
N VAL A 111 -9.73 -30.35 -12.72
CA VAL A 111 -9.12 -31.45 -11.99
C VAL A 111 -10.00 -31.69 -10.78
N GLU A 112 -10.62 -32.86 -10.76
CA GLU A 112 -11.53 -33.32 -9.73
C GLU A 112 -10.77 -33.41 -8.39
N SER A 113 -10.97 -32.42 -7.52
CA SER A 113 -10.39 -32.41 -6.17
C SER A 113 -11.49 -32.70 -5.13
N LYS A 114 -11.29 -33.75 -4.32
CA LYS A 114 -12.17 -34.21 -3.22
C LYS A 114 -12.22 -33.23 -2.03
N ALA A 115 -12.55 -31.96 -2.25
CA ALA A 115 -12.74 -30.97 -1.21
C ALA A 115 -14.05 -30.19 -1.46
N PRO A 116 -14.81 -29.83 -0.41
CA PRO A 116 -16.05 -29.09 -0.56
C PRO A 116 -15.80 -27.76 -1.31
N PRO A 117 -16.77 -27.29 -2.11
CA PRO A 117 -16.61 -26.10 -2.93
C PRO A 117 -16.28 -24.91 -2.03
N ARG A 118 -15.06 -24.38 -2.19
CA ARG A 118 -14.63 -23.18 -1.45
C ARG A 118 -15.44 -22.00 -1.99
N VAL A 119 -16.24 -21.38 -1.13
CA VAL A 119 -16.90 -20.10 -1.44
C VAL A 119 -15.81 -19.13 -1.89
N GLN A 120 -15.90 -18.64 -3.13
CA GLN A 120 -14.90 -17.72 -3.66
C GLN A 120 -14.96 -16.41 -2.85
N PRO A 121 -13.81 -15.87 -2.42
CA PRO A 121 -13.79 -14.60 -1.71
C PRO A 121 -14.24 -13.48 -2.66
N LYS A 122 -15.33 -12.81 -2.29
CA LYS A 122 -15.88 -11.65 -3.00
C LYS A 122 -14.95 -10.46 -2.79
N LEU A 123 -14.28 -10.00 -3.86
CA LEU A 123 -13.47 -8.78 -3.79
C LEU A 123 -14.35 -7.58 -4.14
N VAL A 124 -14.53 -6.69 -3.17
CA VAL A 124 -15.22 -5.42 -3.34
C VAL A 124 -14.19 -4.30 -3.46
N LEU A 125 -14.21 -3.58 -4.58
CA LEU A 125 -13.31 -2.44 -4.82
C LEU A 125 -14.08 -1.11 -4.73
N PRO A 126 -13.80 -0.26 -3.73
CA PRO A 126 -14.43 1.06 -3.65
C PRO A 126 -13.87 2.02 -4.72
N PHE A 127 -14.72 2.91 -5.23
CA PHE A 127 -14.26 4.03 -6.03
C PHE A 127 -13.49 5.04 -5.17
N PHE A 128 -12.25 5.33 -5.56
CA PHE A 128 -11.45 6.38 -4.95
C PHE A 128 -11.74 7.71 -5.66
N LYS A 129 -12.81 8.39 -5.20
CA LYS A 129 -13.34 9.61 -5.82
C LYS A 129 -12.41 10.80 -5.72
N THR A 130 -11.62 10.85 -4.65
CA THR A 130 -10.67 11.93 -4.34
C THR A 130 -9.59 12.12 -5.39
N ASN A 131 -9.03 11.03 -5.91
CA ASN A 131 -8.07 11.07 -6.99
C ASN A 131 -8.38 9.94 -7.99
N PRO A 132 -9.18 10.23 -9.03
CA PRO A 132 -9.57 9.24 -10.02
C PRO A 132 -8.39 8.56 -10.73
N LYS A 133 -7.23 9.25 -10.84
CA LYS A 133 -6.02 8.69 -11.47
C LYS A 133 -5.40 7.55 -10.67
N LEU A 134 -5.69 7.44 -9.37
CA LEU A 134 -5.22 6.39 -8.48
C LEU A 134 -6.33 5.36 -8.16
N CYS A 135 -7.52 5.52 -8.73
CA CYS A 135 -8.64 4.64 -8.46
C CYS A 135 -8.54 3.33 -9.23
N VAL A 136 -8.35 2.22 -8.51
CA VAL A 136 -8.30 0.87 -9.09
C VAL A 136 -9.61 0.50 -9.78
N ALA A 137 -10.76 0.77 -9.15
CA ALA A 137 -12.08 0.44 -9.72
C ALA A 137 -12.33 1.16 -11.05
N SER A 138 -12.07 2.47 -11.12
CA SER A 138 -12.19 3.25 -12.36
C SER A 138 -11.22 2.76 -13.43
N THR A 139 -9.98 2.46 -13.05
CA THR A 139 -8.95 1.96 -13.96
C THR A 139 -9.36 0.61 -14.55
N LEU A 140 -9.86 -0.32 -13.73
CA LEU A 140 -10.34 -1.62 -14.19
C LEU A 140 -11.57 -1.49 -15.10
N LYS A 141 -12.54 -0.64 -14.74
CA LYS A 141 -13.71 -0.37 -15.57
C LYS A 141 -13.30 0.16 -16.95
N HIS A 142 -12.37 1.12 -16.99
CA HIS A 142 -11.85 1.65 -18.24
C HIS A 142 -11.08 0.58 -19.02
N TYR A 143 -10.22 -0.19 -18.36
CA TYR A 143 -9.43 -1.24 -18.97
C TYR A 143 -10.30 -2.34 -19.61
N VAL A 144 -11.35 -2.81 -18.93
CA VAL A 144 -12.30 -3.78 -19.49
C VAL A 144 -12.99 -3.21 -20.72
N LYS A 145 -13.43 -1.95 -20.68
CA LYS A 145 -14.06 -1.27 -21.81
C LYS A 145 -13.16 -1.23 -23.04
N ILE A 146 -11.90 -0.81 -22.89
CA ILE A 146 -10.97 -0.67 -24.04
C ILE A 146 -10.45 -2.02 -24.56
N THR A 147 -10.40 -3.04 -23.70
CA THR A 147 -9.92 -4.38 -24.10
C THR A 147 -11.00 -5.28 -24.66
N ALA A 148 -12.29 -4.95 -24.48
CA ALA A 148 -13.43 -5.69 -25.00
C ALA A 148 -13.27 -6.18 -26.46
N PRO A 149 -12.92 -5.33 -27.46
CA PRO A 149 -12.79 -5.78 -28.85
C PRO A 149 -11.59 -6.71 -29.08
N LEU A 150 -10.62 -6.77 -28.16
CA LEU A 150 -9.41 -7.58 -28.29
C LEU A 150 -9.53 -8.95 -27.61
N ARG A 151 -10.61 -9.21 -26.87
CA ARG A 151 -10.72 -10.39 -26.00
C ARG A 151 -11.02 -11.68 -26.74
N GLY A 152 -11.85 -11.65 -27.78
CA GLY A 152 -12.31 -12.89 -28.43
C GLY A 152 -12.83 -13.90 -27.39
N SER A 153 -12.20 -15.06 -27.29
CA SER A 153 -12.51 -16.12 -26.31
C SER A 153 -11.79 -16.01 -24.95
N ILE A 154 -10.98 -14.98 -24.73
CA ILE A 154 -10.14 -14.84 -23.53
C ILE A 154 -10.98 -14.36 -22.34
N GLN A 155 -11.12 -15.22 -21.33
CA GLN A 155 -11.85 -14.94 -20.08
C GLN A 155 -10.98 -14.25 -19.02
N GLN A 156 -9.65 -14.36 -19.10
CA GLN A 156 -8.74 -13.75 -18.14
C GLN A 156 -8.82 -12.22 -18.16
N LEU A 157 -8.74 -11.59 -16.99
CA LEU A 157 -8.80 -10.15 -16.87
C LEU A 157 -7.68 -9.47 -17.68
N PHE A 158 -6.42 -9.86 -17.47
CA PHE A 158 -5.27 -9.20 -18.10
C PHE A 158 -4.88 -9.83 -19.45
N LEU A 159 -4.61 -8.97 -20.44
CA LEU A 159 -4.20 -9.34 -21.80
C LEU A 159 -2.76 -8.89 -22.06
N THR A 160 -2.02 -9.61 -22.89
CA THR A 160 -0.71 -9.17 -23.39
C THR A 160 -0.85 -7.95 -24.29
N HIS A 161 0.09 -6.99 -24.16
CA HIS A 161 0.03 -5.74 -24.93
C HIS A 161 0.54 -5.89 -26.37
N LYS A 162 1.33 -6.93 -26.69
CA LYS A 162 1.78 -7.22 -28.06
C LYS A 162 0.80 -8.15 -28.77
N LYS A 163 0.62 -7.92 -30.08
CA LYS A 163 -0.11 -8.84 -30.97
C LYS A 163 0.69 -10.14 -31.18
N PRO A 164 0.02 -11.30 -31.36
CA PRO A 164 -1.41 -11.51 -31.10
C PRO A 164 -1.73 -11.36 -29.61
N HIS A 165 -2.84 -10.68 -29.29
CA HIS A 165 -3.25 -10.49 -27.90
C HIS A 165 -3.68 -11.82 -27.29
N ARG A 166 -3.11 -12.17 -26.13
CA ARG A 166 -3.36 -13.42 -25.40
C ARG A 166 -3.61 -13.12 -23.92
N ALA A 167 -4.12 -14.10 -23.19
CA ALA A 167 -4.17 -14.03 -21.74
C ALA A 167 -2.76 -13.80 -21.16
N ALA A 168 -2.61 -12.83 -20.25
CA ALA A 168 -1.35 -12.61 -19.57
C ALA A 168 -1.11 -13.74 -18.55
N SER A 169 0.02 -14.44 -18.67
CA SER A 169 0.42 -15.45 -17.69
C SER A 169 0.80 -14.81 -16.35
N GLY A 170 0.75 -15.61 -15.26
CA GLY A 170 1.23 -15.16 -13.95
C GLY A 170 2.68 -14.68 -13.97
N GLN A 171 3.55 -15.30 -14.78
CA GLN A 171 4.92 -14.84 -15.00
C GLN A 171 4.98 -13.47 -15.67
N THR A 172 4.11 -13.22 -16.66
CA THR A 172 4.02 -11.92 -17.35
C THR A 172 3.61 -10.82 -16.38
N ILE A 173 2.59 -11.08 -15.56
CA ILE A 173 2.11 -10.14 -14.54
C ILE A 173 3.20 -9.89 -13.50
N ALA A 174 3.87 -10.94 -13.01
CA ALA A 174 4.98 -10.80 -12.06
C ALA A 174 6.13 -9.93 -12.62
N ARG A 175 6.45 -10.09 -13.91
CA ARG A 175 7.43 -9.24 -14.61
C ARG A 175 6.97 -7.78 -14.69
N TRP A 176 5.70 -7.52 -15.01
CA TRP A 176 5.16 -6.16 -15.02
C TRP A 176 5.24 -5.51 -13.64
N ILE A 177 4.88 -6.23 -12.58
CA ILE A 177 4.98 -5.72 -11.21
C ILE A 177 6.43 -5.37 -10.88
N ARG A 178 7.39 -6.27 -11.12
CA ARG A 178 8.82 -5.97 -10.88
C ARG A 178 9.30 -4.77 -11.69
N THR A 179 8.91 -4.67 -12.95
CA THR A 179 9.28 -3.54 -13.81
C THR A 179 8.73 -2.22 -13.25
N THR A 180 7.46 -2.22 -12.80
CA THR A 180 6.84 -1.03 -12.18
C THR A 180 7.50 -0.67 -10.86
N LEU A 181 7.89 -1.65 -10.04
CA LEU A 181 8.64 -1.41 -8.80
C LEU A 181 10.00 -0.76 -9.10
N SER A 182 10.76 -1.32 -10.04
CA SER A 182 12.05 -0.76 -10.47
C SER A 182 11.91 0.67 -10.99
N ARG A 183 10.94 0.93 -11.87
CA ARG A 183 10.64 2.29 -12.38
C ARG A 183 10.21 3.27 -11.29
N SER A 184 9.67 2.75 -10.19
CA SER A 184 9.31 3.53 -8.99
C SER A 184 10.48 3.71 -8.01
N GLY A 185 11.68 3.28 -8.38
CA GLY A 185 12.89 3.39 -7.54
C GLY A 185 12.97 2.35 -6.42
N VAL A 186 12.17 1.29 -6.47
CA VAL A 186 12.24 0.18 -5.50
C VAL A 186 13.28 -0.83 -5.97
N ASP A 187 14.18 -1.22 -5.08
CA ASP A 187 15.17 -2.26 -5.33
C ASP A 187 14.50 -3.63 -5.55
N THR A 188 14.55 -4.11 -6.79
CA THR A 188 13.93 -5.37 -7.19
C THR A 188 14.76 -6.61 -6.89
N GLN A 189 16.03 -6.47 -6.49
CA GLN A 189 16.80 -7.60 -5.97
C GLN A 189 16.26 -8.02 -4.60
N LYS A 190 15.86 -7.03 -3.79
CA LYS A 190 15.26 -7.24 -2.47
C LYS A 190 13.74 -7.43 -2.51
N PHE A 191 13.03 -6.71 -3.39
CA PHE A 191 11.57 -6.69 -3.42
C PHE A 191 11.00 -7.15 -4.78
N GLY A 192 10.44 -8.35 -4.79
CA GLY A 192 9.83 -8.96 -5.97
C GLY A 192 8.32 -8.75 -6.05
N ALA A 193 7.67 -9.39 -7.04
CA ALA A 193 6.22 -9.32 -7.22
C ALA A 193 5.43 -9.71 -5.95
N HIS A 194 5.85 -10.78 -5.26
CA HIS A 194 5.24 -11.22 -4.00
C HIS A 194 5.37 -10.20 -2.87
N SER A 195 6.41 -9.36 -2.87
CA SER A 195 6.61 -8.31 -1.86
C SER A 195 5.47 -7.30 -1.84
N THR A 196 4.79 -7.08 -2.98
CA THR A 196 3.59 -6.23 -3.06
C THR A 196 2.45 -6.77 -2.20
N ARG A 197 2.20 -8.09 -2.27
CA ARG A 197 1.19 -8.76 -1.44
C ARG A 197 1.56 -8.66 0.04
N HIS A 198 2.82 -8.94 0.38
CA HIS A 198 3.32 -8.78 1.75
C HIS A 198 3.09 -7.36 2.26
N ALA A 199 3.59 -6.35 1.54
CA ALA A 199 3.47 -4.94 1.93
C ALA A 199 2.01 -4.49 2.13
N SER A 200 1.10 -4.91 1.24
CA SER A 200 -0.33 -4.62 1.34
C SER A 200 -0.93 -5.20 2.62
N THR A 201 -0.75 -6.49 2.88
CA THR A 201 -1.29 -7.15 4.08
C THR A 201 -0.69 -6.61 5.38
N SER A 202 0.62 -6.31 5.41
CA SER A 202 1.24 -5.67 6.58
C SER A 202 0.69 -4.26 6.79
N SER A 203 0.43 -3.51 5.71
CA SER A 203 -0.15 -2.16 5.81
C SER A 203 -1.58 -2.19 6.33
N ALA A 204 -2.40 -3.14 5.89
CA ALA A 204 -3.76 -3.33 6.41
C ALA A 204 -3.76 -3.65 7.91
N SER A 205 -2.87 -4.53 8.35
CA SER A 205 -2.71 -4.85 9.76
C SER A 205 -2.24 -3.66 10.60
N ARG A 206 -1.26 -2.88 10.11
CA ARG A 206 -0.85 -1.63 10.78
C ARG A 206 -1.96 -0.57 10.84
N ALA A 207 -2.89 -0.60 9.89
CA ALA A 207 -4.08 0.25 9.90
C ALA A 207 -5.20 -0.27 10.82
N GLY A 208 -4.96 -1.36 11.57
CA GLY A 208 -5.91 -1.89 12.56
C GLY A 208 -6.96 -2.84 11.98
N VAL A 209 -6.85 -3.25 10.71
CA VAL A 209 -7.77 -4.26 10.14
C VAL A 209 -7.56 -5.59 10.86
N SER A 210 -8.66 -6.22 11.31
CA SER A 210 -8.59 -7.47 12.06
C SER A 210 -7.94 -8.59 11.24
N LEU A 211 -7.22 -9.47 11.94
CA LEU A 211 -6.53 -10.61 11.31
C LEU A 211 -7.50 -11.54 10.58
N GLU A 212 -8.73 -11.65 11.07
CA GLU A 212 -9.79 -12.44 10.46
C GLU A 212 -10.19 -11.87 9.08
N VAL A 213 -10.39 -10.55 8.99
CA VAL A 213 -10.69 -9.86 7.73
C VAL A 213 -9.51 -9.92 6.76
N ILE A 214 -8.28 -9.76 7.25
CA ILE A 214 -7.08 -9.90 6.41
C ILE A 214 -6.98 -11.33 5.86
N LYS A 215 -7.25 -12.34 6.69
CA LYS A 215 -7.27 -13.75 6.27
C LYS A 215 -8.36 -14.04 5.27
N SER A 216 -9.57 -13.53 5.47
CA SER A 216 -10.70 -13.76 4.55
C SER A 216 -10.42 -13.13 3.18
N VAL A 217 -9.95 -11.87 3.14
CA VAL A 217 -9.62 -11.16 1.89
C VAL A 217 -8.39 -11.74 1.19
N ALA A 218 -7.42 -12.26 1.95
CA ALA A 218 -6.23 -12.92 1.39
C ALA A 218 -6.46 -14.40 1.01
N ALA A 219 -7.71 -14.90 1.09
CA ALA A 219 -8.10 -16.29 0.83
C ALA A 219 -7.36 -17.32 1.70
N TRP A 220 -7.05 -16.98 2.95
CA TRP A 220 -6.46 -17.88 3.94
C TRP A 220 -7.53 -18.50 4.84
N GLY A 221 -7.31 -19.75 5.24
CA GLY A 221 -8.16 -20.40 6.23
C GLY A 221 -8.09 -19.68 7.59
N PRO A 222 -9.16 -19.69 8.39
CA PRO A 222 -9.24 -18.95 9.66
C PRO A 222 -8.14 -19.36 10.66
N LYS A 223 -7.81 -20.66 10.71
CA LYS A 223 -6.73 -21.24 11.54
C LYS A 223 -5.32 -21.07 10.97
N SER A 224 -5.16 -20.42 9.82
CA SER A 224 -3.85 -20.31 9.15
C SER A 224 -2.88 -19.40 9.92
N ALA A 225 -1.70 -19.93 10.25
CA ALA A 225 -0.57 -19.16 10.80
C ALA A 225 0.23 -18.41 9.71
N VAL A 226 -0.16 -18.53 8.43
CA VAL A 226 0.59 -18.00 7.28
C VAL A 226 0.79 -16.49 7.39
N PHE A 227 -0.23 -15.74 7.81
CA PHE A 227 -0.11 -14.29 8.00
C PHE A 227 0.98 -13.93 9.03
N ALA A 228 0.91 -14.52 10.22
CA ALA A 228 1.86 -14.25 11.30
C ALA A 228 3.29 -14.65 10.91
N ARG A 229 3.45 -15.80 10.23
CA ARG A 229 4.77 -16.36 9.91
C ARG A 229 5.47 -15.67 8.74
N PHE A 230 4.72 -15.20 7.74
CA PHE A 230 5.32 -14.74 6.48
C PHE A 230 4.98 -13.30 6.08
N TYR A 231 3.94 -12.70 6.67
CA TYR A 231 3.36 -11.44 6.20
C TYR A 231 3.36 -10.33 7.27
N ASN A 232 3.46 -10.64 8.56
CA ASN A 232 3.70 -9.64 9.61
C ASN A 232 5.20 -9.30 9.71
N ARG A 233 5.75 -8.65 8.69
CA ARG A 233 7.15 -8.21 8.73
C ARG A 233 7.24 -6.86 9.43
N PRO A 234 8.02 -6.73 10.51
CA PRO A 234 8.29 -5.43 11.11
C PRO A 234 8.97 -4.54 10.06
N LEU A 235 8.72 -3.23 10.15
CA LEU A 235 9.55 -2.26 9.44
C LEU A 235 10.99 -2.51 9.89
N SER A 236 11.93 -2.60 8.94
CA SER A 236 13.34 -2.86 9.22
C SER A 236 13.90 -1.78 10.15
N ASN A 237 13.84 -1.99 11.47
CA ASN A 237 14.65 -1.26 12.42
C ASN A 237 15.98 -2.00 12.50
N THR A 238 16.89 -1.65 11.59
CA THR A 238 18.22 -2.25 11.49
C THR A 238 19.10 -1.96 12.72
N HIS A 239 18.67 -1.08 13.62
CA HIS A 239 19.44 -0.66 14.80
C HIS A 239 19.05 -1.37 16.10
N THR A 240 17.83 -1.92 16.22
CA THR A 240 17.34 -2.40 17.52
C THR A 240 18.00 -3.71 17.95
N PHE A 241 18.38 -4.58 17.00
CA PHE A 241 19.04 -5.85 17.33
C PHE A 241 20.46 -5.62 17.87
N ALA A 242 21.27 -4.82 17.18
CA ALA A 242 22.63 -4.52 17.60
C ALA A 242 22.67 -3.75 18.94
N GLU A 243 21.78 -2.77 19.13
CA GLU A 243 21.69 -2.00 20.38
C GLU A 243 21.24 -2.84 21.58
N THR A 244 20.44 -3.89 21.37
CA THR A 244 19.99 -4.78 22.46
C THR A 244 21.08 -5.75 22.87
N VAL A 245 21.90 -6.23 21.93
CA VAL A 245 23.03 -7.12 22.21
C VAL A 245 24.21 -6.38 22.85
N LEU A 246 24.37 -5.09 22.55
CA LEU A 246 25.46 -4.24 23.08
C LEU A 246 25.13 -3.60 24.44
N LYS A 247 23.97 -3.86 25.04
CA LYS A 247 23.71 -3.44 26.42
C LYS A 247 24.61 -4.25 27.36
N PRO A 248 25.48 -3.62 28.17
CA PRO A 248 26.22 -4.33 29.20
C PRO A 248 25.22 -4.94 30.18
N PHE A 249 25.44 -6.20 30.55
CA PHE A 249 24.70 -6.87 31.62
C PHE A 249 25.08 -6.16 32.94
N SER A 250 24.17 -5.37 33.49
CA SER A 250 24.35 -4.83 34.84
C SER A 250 23.92 -5.91 35.83
N ASP A 251 24.89 -6.71 36.27
CA ASP A 251 24.74 -7.47 37.50
C ASP A 251 24.67 -6.48 38.65
N SER A 252 23.53 -6.44 39.32
CA SER A 252 23.47 -5.99 40.70
C SER A 252 22.61 -6.98 41.47
N GLU A 253 23.26 -8.05 41.93
CA GLU A 253 23.01 -8.54 43.27
C GLU A 253 23.08 -7.35 44.24
N ASN A 254 22.07 -7.23 45.09
CA ASN A 254 22.25 -6.86 46.48
C ASN A 254 21.03 -7.39 47.24
N LEU A 255 21.21 -8.60 47.76
CA LEU A 255 20.59 -9.03 49.00
C LEU A 255 21.10 -8.12 50.12
N THR A 256 20.17 -7.46 50.81
CA THR A 256 20.14 -7.37 52.27
C THR A 256 18.71 -7.61 52.69
#